data_AF-A0A2L1UNU4-F1
#
_entry.id   AF-A0A2L1UNU4-F1
#
_cell.length_a   1.000
_cell.length_b   1.000
_cell.length_c   1.000
_cell.angle_alpha   90.00
_cell.angle_beta   90.00
_cell.angle_gamma   90.00
#
_symmetry.space_group_name_H-M   'P 1'
#
loop_
_entity.id
_entity.type
_entity.pdbx_description
1 polymer ?
#
loop_
_entity_poly.entity_id
_entity_poly.type
_entity_poly.pdbx_seq_one_letter_code
_entity_poly.pdbx_strand_id
1 'polypeptide(L)'
;MKGRKAFSPEFKCEAASLVVDRGYSIAQACEAMGVGKTAMQRWVHQLNSERGGVTPDVGKALTPDQQRIQALEAQIRKIEREKNILKEATVDSIGQRNSHVKTWGCGGFLNETDIYSKGKSICF
;
A
#
# COMPACT_ATOMS: atom_id res chain seq x y z
N MET A 1 5.44 34.66 3.90
CA MET A 1 5.79 33.58 2.94
C MET A 1 4.54 33.24 2.13
N LYS A 2 4.59 33.28 0.80
CA LYS A 2 3.43 32.94 -0.05
C LYS A 2 3.24 31.42 -0.03
N GLY A 3 2.09 30.94 0.43
CA GLY A 3 1.77 29.51 0.48
C GLY A 3 1.81 28.88 -0.92
N ARG A 4 2.18 27.60 -1.01
CA ARG A 4 2.12 26.86 -2.26
C ARG A 4 0.65 26.71 -2.67
N LYS A 5 0.32 27.10 -3.91
CA LYS A 5 -0.99 26.82 -4.48
C LYS A 5 -1.16 25.30 -4.64
N ALA A 6 -2.17 24.74 -3.99
CA ALA A 6 -2.57 23.36 -4.18
C ALA A 6 -3.62 23.30 -5.29
N PHE A 7 -3.44 22.37 -6.23
CA PHE A 7 -4.37 22.13 -7.33
C PHE A 7 -4.96 20.75 -7.20
N SER A 8 -6.24 20.62 -7.55
CA SER A 8 -6.94 19.33 -7.58
C SER A 8 -6.36 18.43 -8.68
N PRO A 9 -6.43 17.10 -8.54
CA PRO A 9 -5.93 16.18 -9.57
C PRO A 9 -6.68 16.33 -10.90
N GLU A 10 -7.99 16.63 -10.85
CA GLU A 10 -8.80 16.86 -12.06
C GLU A 10 -8.30 18.07 -12.84
N PHE A 11 -8.04 19.19 -12.13
CA PHE A 11 -7.49 20.41 -12.74
C PHE A 11 -6.14 20.17 -13.40
N LYS A 12 -5.27 19.41 -12.74
CA LYS A 12 -3.94 19.06 -13.29
C LYS A 12 -4.06 18.18 -14.53
N CYS A 13 -5.00 17.23 -14.53
CA CYS A 13 -5.28 16.35 -15.66
C CYS A 13 -5.79 17.16 -16.86
N GLU A 14 -6.78 18.04 -16.65
CA GLU A 14 -7.32 18.91 -17.70
C GLU A 14 -6.23 19.82 -18.30
N ALA A 15 -5.42 20.45 -17.45
CA ALA A 15 -4.30 21.29 -17.89
C ALA A 15 -3.27 20.52 -18.73
N ALA A 16 -2.92 19.30 -18.33
CA ALA A 16 -2.01 18.44 -19.08
C ALA A 16 -2.63 17.95 -20.41
N SER A 17 -3.94 17.66 -20.42
CA SER A 17 -4.69 17.27 -21.63
C SER A 17 -4.72 18.36 -22.70
N LEU A 18 -4.66 19.65 -22.34
CA LEU A 18 -4.51 20.73 -23.34
C LEU A 18 -3.25 20.56 -24.19
N VAL A 19 -2.14 20.13 -23.56
CA VAL A 19 -0.87 19.92 -24.25
C VAL A 19 -0.87 18.60 -25.00
N VAL A 20 -1.28 17.51 -24.34
CA VAL A 20 -1.20 16.16 -24.90
C VAL A 20 -2.26 15.89 -25.97
N ASP A 21 -3.51 16.23 -25.70
CA ASP A 21 -4.64 15.89 -26.58
C ASP A 21 -4.95 16.99 -27.58
N ARG A 22 -4.86 18.26 -27.17
CA ARG A 22 -5.18 19.40 -28.03
C ARG A 22 -3.98 20.01 -28.74
N GLY A 23 -2.77 19.51 -28.47
CA GLY A 23 -1.54 19.93 -29.15
C GLY A 23 -1.06 21.35 -28.82
N TYR A 24 -1.51 21.93 -27.71
CA TYR A 24 -1.04 23.26 -27.29
C TYR A 24 0.43 23.20 -26.90
N SER A 25 1.18 24.28 -27.18
CA SER A 25 2.51 24.41 -26.58
C SER A 25 2.41 24.60 -25.07
N ILE A 26 3.43 24.16 -24.33
CA ILE A 26 3.48 24.32 -22.87
C ILE A 26 3.33 25.80 -22.46
N ALA A 27 3.91 26.72 -23.24
CA ALA A 27 3.81 28.16 -22.98
C ALA A 27 2.35 28.66 -23.09
N GLN A 28 1.66 28.30 -24.17
CA GLN A 28 0.25 28.66 -24.37
C GLN A 28 -0.65 28.04 -23.29
N ALA A 29 -0.42 26.78 -22.92
CA ALA A 29 -1.19 26.13 -21.85
C ALA A 29 -0.94 26.80 -20.49
N CYS A 30 0.28 27.24 -20.21
CA CYS A 30 0.62 27.99 -19.01
C CYS A 30 -0.08 29.34 -18.94
N GLU A 31 -0.13 30.07 -20.06
CA GLU A 31 -0.84 31.35 -20.15
C GLU A 31 -2.35 31.17 -19.99
N ALA A 32 -2.94 30.17 -20.66
CA ALA A 32 -4.37 29.88 -20.60
C ALA A 32 -4.84 29.47 -19.18
N MET A 33 -4.04 28.64 -18.48
CA MET A 33 -4.41 28.11 -17.16
C MET A 33 -3.83 28.91 -15.99
N GLY A 34 -2.96 29.89 -16.25
CA GLY A 34 -2.28 30.67 -15.21
C GLY A 34 -1.35 29.86 -14.32
N VAL A 35 -0.67 28.85 -14.89
CA VAL A 35 0.18 27.89 -14.16
C VAL A 35 1.65 28.06 -14.56
N GLY A 36 2.56 27.88 -13.61
CA GLY A 36 4.00 27.92 -13.88
C GLY A 36 4.48 26.79 -14.80
N LYS A 37 5.42 27.10 -15.72
CA LYS A 37 5.99 26.18 -16.71
C LYS A 37 6.47 24.85 -16.13
N THR A 38 7.18 24.89 -15.00
CA THR A 38 7.73 23.69 -14.36
C THR A 38 6.64 22.77 -13.81
N ALA A 39 5.53 23.32 -13.31
CA ALA A 39 4.38 22.53 -12.86
C ALA A 39 3.68 21.87 -14.04
N MET A 40 3.45 22.63 -15.12
CA MET A 40 2.84 22.12 -16.35
C MET A 40 3.64 20.96 -16.95
N GLN A 41 4.96 21.12 -17.08
CA GLN A 41 5.85 20.05 -17.57
C GLN A 41 5.76 18.77 -16.74
N ARG A 42 5.72 18.90 -15.42
CA ARG A 42 5.58 17.75 -14.52
C ARG A 42 4.25 17.04 -14.71
N TRP A 43 3.14 17.77 -14.84
CA TRP A 43 1.82 17.17 -15.03
C TRP A 43 1.68 16.49 -16.39
N VAL A 44 2.24 17.08 -17.45
CA VAL A 44 2.29 16.45 -18.78
C VAL A 44 3.09 15.14 -18.75
N HIS A 45 4.26 15.15 -18.12
CA HIS A 45 5.07 13.93 -17.98
C HIS A 45 4.32 12.86 -17.19
N GLN A 46 3.70 13.25 -16.06
CA GLN A 46 2.91 12.34 -15.23
C GLN A 46 1.72 11.75 -16.00
N LEU A 47 0.97 12.57 -16.75
CA LEU A 47 -0.18 12.11 -17.55
C LEU A 47 0.24 11.10 -18.62
N ASN A 48 1.38 11.33 -19.29
CA ASN A 48 1.92 10.39 -20.28
C ASN A 48 2.35 9.06 -19.63
N SER A 49 3.00 9.10 -18.46
CA SER A 49 3.37 7.89 -17.72
C SER A 49 2.13 7.10 -17.27
N GLU A 50 1.10 7.78 -16.76
CA GLU A 50 -0.15 7.15 -16.35
C GLU A 50 -0.90 6.50 -17.53
N ARG A 51 -0.89 7.14 -18.71
CA ARG A 51 -1.39 6.54 -19.96
C ARG A 51 -0.57 5.36 -20.44
N GLY A 52 0.72 5.35 -20.13
CA GLY A 52 1.61 4.19 -20.29
C GLY A 52 1.40 3.07 -19.26
N GLY A 53 0.41 3.20 -18.38
CA GLY A 53 0.08 2.21 -17.36
C GLY A 53 0.92 2.31 -16.08
N VAL A 54 1.71 3.37 -15.92
CA VAL A 54 2.55 3.56 -14.73
C VAL A 54 1.76 4.33 -13.66
N THR A 55 1.39 3.63 -12.59
CA THR A 55 0.78 4.26 -11.40
C THR A 55 1.84 5.05 -10.64
N PRO A 56 1.58 6.31 -10.23
CA PRO A 56 2.51 7.05 -9.39
C PRO A 56 2.53 6.53 -7.95
N ASP A 57 3.71 6.16 -7.45
CA ASP A 57 3.93 5.75 -6.05
C ASP A 57 3.73 6.90 -5.06
N VAL A 58 4.03 8.13 -5.50
CA VAL A 58 4.06 9.32 -4.65
C VAL A 58 3.03 10.34 -5.11
N GLY A 59 2.07 10.63 -4.23
CA GLY A 59 1.01 11.61 -4.49
C GLY A 59 -0.18 11.00 -5.23
N LYS A 60 -1.25 11.79 -5.39
CA LYS A 60 -2.48 11.34 -6.06
C LYS A 60 -2.25 11.22 -7.56
N ALA A 61 -2.69 10.10 -8.13
CA ALA A 61 -2.76 9.95 -9.58
C ALA A 61 -3.70 10.98 -10.23
N LEU A 62 -3.43 11.34 -11.49
CA LEU A 62 -4.20 12.32 -12.26
C LEU A 62 -5.44 11.70 -12.91
N THR A 63 -5.29 10.48 -13.42
CA THR A 63 -6.36 9.75 -14.10
C THR A 63 -7.22 8.97 -13.10
N PRO A 64 -8.54 8.91 -13.32
CA PRO A 64 -9.46 8.25 -12.39
C PRO A 64 -9.17 6.75 -12.23
N ASP A 65 -8.71 6.09 -13.30
CA ASP A 65 -8.37 4.68 -13.24
C ASP A 65 -7.13 4.44 -12.39
N GLN A 66 -6.10 5.26 -12.54
CA GLN A 66 -4.89 5.18 -11.70
C GLN A 66 -5.18 5.56 -10.23
N GLN A 67 -6.13 6.48 -9.99
CA GLN A 67 -6.59 6.77 -8.63
C GLN A 67 -7.27 5.55 -7.98
N ARG A 68 -8.07 4.80 -8.74
CA ARG A 68 -8.69 3.56 -8.26
C ARG A 68 -7.63 2.51 -7.96
N ILE A 69 -6.65 2.33 -8.84
CA ILE A 69 -5.52 1.40 -8.61
C ILE A 69 -4.81 1.76 -7.30
N GLN A 70 -4.45 3.03 -7.12
CA GLN A 70 -3.79 3.49 -5.91
C GLN A 70 -4.63 3.28 -4.64
N ALA A 71 -5.95 3.50 -4.72
CA ALA A 71 -6.86 3.26 -3.61
C ALA A 71 -6.96 1.77 -3.25
N LEU A 72 -7.01 0.89 -4.25
CA LEU A 72 -7.03 -0.56 -4.06
C LEU A 72 -5.73 -1.07 -3.47
N GLU A 73 -4.58 -0.63 -3.97
CA GLU A 73 -3.28 -0.98 -3.40
C GLU A 73 -3.15 -0.53 -1.93
N ALA A 74 -3.69 0.65 -1.59
CA ALA A 74 -3.71 1.12 -0.21
C ALA A 74 -4.57 0.23 0.70
N GLN A 75 -5.69 -0.28 0.19
CA GLN A 75 -6.54 -1.23 0.92
C GLN A 75 -5.84 -2.57 1.11
N ILE A 76 -5.19 -3.10 0.07
CA ILE A 76 -4.41 -4.34 0.15
C ILE A 76 -3.32 -4.23 1.22
N ARG A 77 -2.52 -3.15 1.19
CA ARG A 77 -1.48 -2.90 2.20
C ARG A 77 -2.03 -2.83 3.62
N LYS A 78 -3.22 -2.25 3.81
CA LYS A 78 -3.90 -2.20 5.11
C LYS A 78 -4.28 -3.60 5.59
N ILE A 79 -4.93 -4.37 4.73
CA ILE A 79 -5.37 -5.74 5.03
C ILE A 79 -4.17 -6.64 5.33
N GLU A 80 -3.10 -6.54 4.57
CA GLU A 80 -1.87 -7.31 4.80
C GLU A 80 -1.24 -6.99 6.15
N ARG A 81 -1.20 -5.71 6.53
CA ARG A 81 -0.71 -5.29 7.84
C ARG A 81 -1.57 -5.87 8.97
N GLU A 82 -2.88 -5.78 8.85
CA GLU A 82 -3.82 -6.35 9.84
C GLU A 82 -3.65 -7.86 9.96
N LYS A 83 -3.54 -8.58 8.83
CA LYS A 83 -3.24 -10.02 8.82
C LYS A 83 -1.91 -10.34 9.49
N ASN A 84 -0.88 -9.52 9.27
CA ASN A 84 0.43 -9.73 9.88
C ASN A 84 0.35 -9.57 11.40
N ILE A 85 -0.27 -8.50 11.90
CA ILE A 85 -0.48 -8.28 13.33
C ILE A 85 -1.20 -9.47 13.99
N LEU A 86 -2.24 -10.00 13.33
CA LEU A 86 -2.97 -11.17 13.84
C LEU A 86 -2.12 -12.44 13.87
N LYS A 87 -1.26 -12.64 12.87
CA LYS A 87 -0.33 -13.78 12.83
C LYS A 87 0.69 -13.68 13.95
N GLU A 88 1.33 -12.54 14.12
CA GLU A 88 2.31 -12.32 15.20
C GLU A 88 1.66 -12.53 16.58
N ALA A 89 0.48 -11.95 16.82
CA ALA A 89 -0.24 -12.13 18.09
C ALA A 89 -0.63 -13.60 18.35
N THR A 90 -0.94 -14.37 17.30
CA THR A 90 -1.24 -15.80 17.41
C THR A 90 0.01 -16.60 17.78
N VAL A 91 1.15 -16.29 17.14
CA VAL A 91 2.45 -16.90 17.46
C VAL A 91 2.84 -16.61 18.90
N ASP A 92 2.69 -15.37 19.36
CA ASP A 92 2.96 -14.98 20.74
C ASP A 92 2.05 -15.73 21.73
N SER A 93 0.75 -15.83 21.45
CA SER A 93 -0.20 -16.55 22.30
C SER A 93 0.12 -18.05 22.42
N ILE A 94 0.47 -18.70 21.30
CA ILE A 94 0.89 -20.11 21.30
C ILE A 94 2.22 -20.28 22.04
N GLY A 95 3.17 -19.35 21.83
CA GLY A 95 4.45 -19.32 22.54
C GLY A 95 4.27 -19.22 24.05
N GLN A 96 3.38 -18.34 24.53
CA GLN A 96 3.04 -18.19 25.95
C GLN A 96 2.34 -19.43 26.53
N ARG A 97 1.38 -20.04 25.81
CA ARG A 97 0.75 -21.28 26.27
C ARG A 97 1.75 -22.42 26.35
N ASN A 98 2.62 -22.58 25.35
CA ASN A 98 3.63 -23.65 25.36
C ASN A 98 4.71 -23.41 26.42
N SER A 99 5.10 -22.17 26.74
CA SER A 99 6.06 -21.89 27.82
C SER A 99 5.47 -22.14 29.21
N HIS A 100 4.20 -21.81 29.43
CA HIS A 100 3.49 -22.12 30.67
C HIS A 100 3.32 -23.64 30.87
N VAL A 101 2.97 -24.37 29.80
CA VAL A 101 2.88 -25.84 29.84
C VAL A 101 4.25 -26.49 30.04
N LYS A 102 5.33 -25.98 29.42
CA LYS A 102 6.70 -26.48 29.61
C LYS A 102 7.27 -26.22 31.01
N THR A 103 6.80 -25.20 31.70
CA THR A 103 7.24 -24.92 33.09
C THR A 103 6.46 -25.72 34.12
N TRP A 104 5.26 -26.21 33.79
CA TRP A 104 4.39 -26.97 34.71
C TRP A 104 4.40 -28.50 34.47
N GLY A 105 4.93 -28.98 33.33
CA GLY A 105 5.25 -30.39 33.09
C GLY A 105 6.69 -30.71 33.48
N CYS A 106 6.91 -31.08 34.74
CA CYS A 106 8.18 -31.36 35.42
C CYS A 106 9.32 -31.96 34.56
N GLY A 107 10.54 -31.40 34.69
CA GLY A 107 11.83 -32.07 34.43
C GLY A 107 11.84 -33.15 33.34
N GLY A 108 11.73 -32.78 32.07
CA GLY A 108 11.86 -33.73 30.97
C GLY A 108 11.44 -33.14 29.64
N PHE A 109 12.40 -32.91 28.76
CA PHE A 109 12.19 -32.44 27.39
C PHE A 109 11.57 -33.56 26.55
N LEU A 110 10.24 -33.57 26.41
CA LEU A 110 9.56 -34.45 25.46
C LEU A 110 9.50 -33.76 24.09
N ASN A 111 10.20 -34.36 23.12
CA ASN A 111 10.10 -34.01 21.71
C ASN A 111 8.85 -34.67 21.10
N GLU A 112 8.28 -33.97 20.13
CA GLU A 112 6.93 -34.16 19.57
C GLU A 112 6.72 -35.48 18.82
N THR A 113 7.75 -36.31 18.67
CA THR A 113 7.72 -37.61 17.98
C THR A 113 7.15 -38.77 18.81
N ASP A 114 7.01 -38.63 20.14
CA ASP A 114 6.65 -39.77 21.02
C ASP A 114 5.15 -39.87 21.37
N ILE A 115 4.31 -38.91 20.94
CA ILE A 115 2.90 -38.85 21.36
C ILE A 115 2.01 -39.89 20.63
N TYR A 116 2.39 -40.35 19.43
CA TYR A 116 1.53 -41.24 18.60
C TYR A 116 1.88 -42.73 18.63
N SER A 117 2.89 -43.18 19.38
CA SER A 117 3.36 -44.59 19.25
C SER A 117 3.11 -45.52 20.43
N LYS A 118 2.72 -45.05 21.63
CA LYS A 118 2.51 -45.96 22.76
C LYS A 118 1.21 -45.67 23.48
N GLY A 119 0.18 -46.42 23.08
CA GLY A 119 -1.08 -46.54 23.79
C GLY A 119 -0.81 -46.80 25.26
N LYS A 120 -1.17 -45.82 26.10
CA LYS A 120 -1.05 -45.93 27.54
C LYS A 120 -2.45 -45.94 28.11
N SER A 121 -2.85 -47.12 28.57
CA SER A 121 -4.06 -47.35 29.35
C SER A 121 -4.07 -46.38 30.53
N ILE A 122 -5.06 -45.51 30.56
CA ILE A 122 -5.36 -44.70 31.74
C ILE A 122 -6.27 -45.55 32.62
N CYS A 123 -5.75 -45.95 33.78
CA CYS A 123 -6.56 -46.52 34.86
C CYS A 123 -7.11 -45.36 35.70
N PHE A 124 -8.41 -45.42 36.02
CA PHE A 124 -9.16 -44.45 36.81
C PHE A 124 -8.69 -44.36 38.27
#